data_AF-A0A3M1R3D5-F1
#
_entry.id   AF-A0A3M1R3D5-F1
#
_cell.length_a   1.000
_cell.length_b   1.000
_cell.length_c   1.000
_cell.angle_alpha   90.00
_cell.angle_beta   90.00
_cell.angle_gamma   90.00
#
_symmetry.space_group_name_H-M   'P 1'
#
loop_
_entity.id
_entity.type
_entity.pdbx_description
1 polymer ?
#
loop_
_entity_poly.entity_id
_entity_poly.type
_entity_poly.pdbx_seq_one_letter_code
_entity_poly.pdbx_strand_id
1 'polypeptide(L)'
;MGKWHLTRPREAPTHPLDAGYDWYAGAMHNLGREIEKGGYTHWVKYVNGVPHVERNYATTDTADDAVARAAAMTPPWFLYVAFNAIHTPLHDPPQSLCAQVECQRFGCPTPAGSAERSRHMLETLDVVLEDMIERLRQIDPNVIVFLVGDNGTSPASAPPKPNRAKGTMYEGGVHVPLIVAGGGVRQGECDALVGTVDLLATISDLAGTPHTTADSVSFAPLLFDERASPPRRTLYAERFVPNFDWRRPVSLRAHARAIRNRRFKLIYRTGRYGSTFELYDLKLDPGETENLYPPLGGRPEKAFQKLFDELSRMGVVCEGDANDDGQVSLADLSIVITNLGVVNATRADGDADGDGDVDASDLAIVLSRLDLPC
;
A
#
# COMPACT_ATOMS: atom_id res chain seq x y z
N MET A 1 -19.34 -3.24 0.97
CA MET A 1 -19.94 -2.53 -0.18
C MET A 1 -18.88 -1.77 -0.96
N GLY A 2 -19.22 -1.35 -2.17
CA GLY A 2 -18.34 -0.61 -3.06
C GLY A 2 -17.39 -1.51 -3.85
N LYS A 3 -16.21 -1.00 -4.17
CA LYS A 3 -15.20 -1.68 -4.99
C LYS A 3 -14.69 -2.95 -4.32
N TRP A 4 -14.71 -4.07 -5.05
CA TRP A 4 -14.12 -5.32 -4.58
C TRP A 4 -12.68 -5.54 -5.08
N HIS A 5 -12.49 -5.67 -6.40
CA HIS A 5 -11.18 -5.72 -7.07
C HIS A 5 -10.25 -6.88 -6.66
N LEU A 6 -10.81 -7.97 -6.11
CA LEU A 6 -10.12 -9.25 -5.90
C LEU A 6 -10.56 -10.35 -6.88
N THR A 7 -11.42 -10.01 -7.85
CA THR A 7 -11.86 -10.91 -8.93
C THR A 7 -10.89 -10.91 -10.11
N ARG A 8 -10.50 -12.09 -10.60
CA ARG A 8 -9.64 -12.26 -11.78
C ARG A 8 -10.49 -12.55 -13.03
N PRO A 9 -10.10 -12.08 -14.23
CA PRO A 9 -10.82 -12.38 -15.48
C PRO A 9 -10.85 -13.85 -15.93
N ARG A 10 -10.08 -14.75 -15.29
CA ARG A 10 -9.88 -16.15 -15.74
C ARG A 10 -9.84 -17.20 -14.61
N GLU A 11 -10.19 -16.81 -13.39
CA GLU A 11 -10.31 -17.74 -12.25
C GLU A 11 -11.73 -17.65 -11.69
N ALA A 12 -12.15 -18.63 -10.90
CA ALA A 12 -13.41 -18.52 -10.17
C ALA A 12 -13.40 -17.17 -9.41
N PRO A 13 -14.41 -16.31 -9.57
CA PRO A 13 -14.50 -15.12 -8.75
C PRO A 13 -14.49 -15.57 -7.28
N THR A 14 -13.63 -14.99 -6.45
CA THR A 14 -13.91 -14.90 -5.02
C THR A 14 -14.89 -13.76 -4.89
N HIS A 15 -16.17 -14.01 -5.20
CA HIS A 15 -17.18 -13.00 -4.93
C HIS A 15 -17.10 -12.65 -3.43
N PRO A 16 -17.40 -11.42 -2.98
CA PRO A 16 -17.35 -11.09 -1.56
C PRO A 16 -18.10 -12.09 -0.67
N LEU A 17 -19.20 -12.66 -1.19
CA LEU A 17 -19.94 -13.73 -0.51
C LEU A 17 -19.12 -15.02 -0.29
N ASP A 18 -18.26 -15.38 -1.23
CA ASP A 18 -17.34 -16.52 -1.11
C ASP A 18 -16.18 -16.23 -0.14
N ALA A 19 -15.90 -14.94 0.13
CA ALA A 19 -14.89 -14.48 1.08
C ALA A 19 -15.44 -14.31 2.51
N GLY A 20 -16.68 -14.74 2.77
CA GLY A 20 -17.30 -14.75 4.10
C GLY A 20 -18.17 -13.54 4.43
N TYR A 21 -18.43 -12.64 3.47
CA TYR A 21 -19.42 -11.58 3.68
C TYR A 21 -20.84 -12.11 3.46
N ASP A 22 -21.79 -11.77 4.32
CA ASP A 22 -23.20 -12.20 4.15
C ASP A 22 -23.94 -11.43 3.05
N TRP A 23 -23.44 -10.23 2.72
CA TRP A 23 -24.09 -9.33 1.78
C TRP A 23 -23.09 -8.45 1.05
N TYR A 24 -23.38 -8.17 -0.23
CA TYR A 24 -22.59 -7.26 -1.04
C TYR A 24 -23.44 -6.41 -1.97
N ALA A 25 -23.10 -5.12 -2.03
CA ALA A 25 -23.48 -4.21 -3.09
C ALA A 25 -22.28 -3.38 -3.54
N GLY A 26 -22.03 -3.28 -4.83
CA GLY A 26 -20.95 -2.45 -5.37
C GLY A 26 -20.40 -2.91 -6.70
N ALA A 27 -19.23 -2.39 -7.09
CA ALA A 27 -18.56 -2.72 -8.34
C ALA A 27 -17.46 -3.78 -8.15
N MET A 28 -17.40 -4.76 -9.05
CA MET A 28 -16.34 -5.78 -9.01
C MET A 28 -14.96 -5.20 -9.31
N HIS A 29 -14.89 -4.07 -10.03
CA HIS A 29 -13.66 -3.46 -10.51
C HIS A 29 -13.67 -1.93 -10.38
N ASN A 30 -12.64 -1.27 -10.90
CA ASN A 30 -12.68 0.18 -11.14
C ASN A 30 -13.85 0.53 -12.09
N LEU A 31 -14.50 1.65 -11.83
CA LEU A 31 -15.59 2.15 -12.67
C LEU A 31 -15.09 2.49 -14.10
N GLY A 32 -16.00 2.44 -15.07
CA GLY A 32 -15.68 2.68 -16.48
C GLY A 32 -15.08 1.50 -17.24
N ARG A 33 -14.93 0.33 -16.60
CA ARG A 33 -14.48 -0.92 -17.28
C ARG A 33 -15.61 -1.71 -17.93
N GLU A 34 -16.80 -1.72 -17.33
CA GLU A 34 -17.90 -2.59 -17.74
C GLU A 34 -18.87 -1.91 -18.71
N ILE A 35 -18.95 -0.58 -18.69
CA ILE A 35 -19.77 0.23 -19.58
C ILE A 35 -18.87 1.18 -20.34
N GLU A 36 -18.93 1.15 -21.67
CA GLU A 36 -18.22 2.10 -22.52
C GLU A 36 -18.68 3.54 -22.19
N LYS A 37 -17.73 4.44 -21.92
CA LYS A 37 -18.00 5.82 -21.43
C LYS A 37 -18.82 5.86 -20.13
N GLY A 38 -18.86 4.77 -19.36
CA GLY A 38 -19.39 4.73 -18.00
C GLY A 38 -18.48 5.42 -16.99
N GLY A 39 -18.96 5.56 -15.76
CA GLY A 39 -18.27 6.28 -14.69
C GLY A 39 -19.13 6.37 -13.44
N TYR A 40 -18.91 7.40 -12.63
CA TYR A 40 -19.54 7.51 -11.31
C TYR A 40 -21.06 7.76 -11.31
N THR A 41 -21.68 8.07 -12.45
CA THR A 41 -23.13 8.26 -12.59
C THR A 41 -23.78 7.29 -13.58
N HIS A 42 -23.00 6.32 -14.07
CA HIS A 42 -23.48 5.29 -14.99
C HIS A 42 -22.53 4.09 -14.94
N TRP A 43 -22.87 3.11 -14.11
CA TRP A 43 -21.98 2.00 -13.76
C TRP A 43 -22.76 0.71 -13.53
N VAL A 44 -22.07 -0.42 -13.48
CA VAL A 44 -22.65 -1.72 -13.11
C VAL A 44 -22.47 -1.93 -11.62
N LYS A 45 -23.60 -2.03 -10.91
CA LYS A 45 -23.66 -2.41 -9.50
C LYS A 45 -24.07 -3.87 -9.41
N TYR A 46 -23.33 -4.66 -8.66
CA TYR A 46 -23.68 -6.04 -8.33
C TYR A 46 -24.28 -6.04 -6.94
N VAL A 47 -25.48 -6.60 -6.79
CA VAL A 47 -26.07 -6.90 -5.48
C VAL A 47 -26.13 -8.42 -5.33
N ASN A 48 -25.37 -8.95 -4.39
CA ASN A 48 -25.21 -10.39 -4.17
C ASN A 48 -24.95 -11.18 -5.47
N GLY A 49 -24.05 -10.67 -6.31
CA GLY A 49 -23.66 -11.28 -7.58
C GLY A 49 -24.58 -10.96 -8.77
N VAL A 50 -25.72 -10.29 -8.55
CA VAL A 50 -26.65 -9.92 -9.62
C VAL A 50 -26.33 -8.51 -10.14
N PRO A 51 -25.87 -8.35 -11.40
CA PRO A 51 -25.55 -7.04 -11.97
C PRO A 51 -26.81 -6.26 -12.37
N HIS A 52 -26.78 -4.95 -12.19
CA HIS A 52 -27.71 -4.00 -12.78
C HIS A 52 -27.01 -2.68 -13.10
N VAL A 53 -27.59 -1.92 -14.02
CA VAL A 53 -27.11 -0.58 -14.35
C VAL A 53 -27.61 0.41 -13.30
N GLU A 54 -26.68 1.03 -12.59
CA GLU A 54 -26.93 2.08 -11.61
C GLU A 54 -26.62 3.45 -12.21
N ARG A 55 -27.50 4.42 -11.93
CA ARG A 55 -27.39 5.83 -12.39
C ARG A 55 -27.20 6.81 -11.24
N ASN A 56 -27.41 6.37 -10.00
CA ASN A 56 -27.03 7.12 -8.82
C ASN A 56 -25.52 7.36 -8.80
N TYR A 57 -25.13 8.46 -8.15
CA TYR A 57 -23.73 8.78 -7.97
C TYR A 57 -23.07 7.72 -7.07
N ALA A 58 -22.10 6.98 -7.61
CA ALA A 58 -21.53 5.79 -6.98
C ALA A 58 -21.01 6.05 -5.56
N THR A 59 -20.50 7.26 -5.29
CA THR A 59 -20.00 7.64 -3.96
C THR A 59 -21.12 7.74 -2.94
N THR A 60 -22.22 8.45 -3.23
CA THR A 60 -23.37 8.53 -2.31
C THR A 60 -24.10 7.20 -2.24
N ASP A 61 -24.26 6.50 -3.37
CA ASP A 61 -24.90 5.19 -3.42
C ASP A 61 -24.20 4.15 -2.52
N THR A 62 -22.86 4.14 -2.51
CA THR A 62 -22.07 3.27 -1.61
C THR A 62 -22.28 3.63 -0.13
N ALA A 63 -22.36 4.92 0.20
CA ALA A 63 -22.61 5.39 1.56
C ALA A 63 -24.03 5.06 2.03
N ASP A 64 -25.03 5.26 1.17
CA ASP A 64 -26.43 4.95 1.46
C ASP A 64 -26.64 3.46 1.67
N ASP A 65 -26.01 2.60 0.85
CA ASP A 65 -25.99 1.16 1.08
C ASP A 65 -25.38 0.81 2.46
N ALA A 66 -24.34 1.52 2.89
CA ALA A 66 -23.71 1.30 4.20
C ALA A 66 -24.67 1.58 5.35
N VAL A 67 -25.30 2.76 5.32
CA VAL A 67 -26.25 3.19 6.35
C VAL A 67 -27.48 2.28 6.36
N ALA A 68 -28.03 1.97 5.18
CA ALA A 68 -29.18 1.08 5.06
C ALA A 68 -28.86 -0.32 5.59
N ARG A 69 -27.66 -0.84 5.30
CA ARG A 69 -27.24 -2.16 5.80
C ARG A 69 -27.04 -2.15 7.30
N ALA A 70 -26.41 -1.11 7.87
CA ALA A 70 -26.25 -0.95 9.32
C ALA A 70 -27.61 -0.95 10.04
N ALA A 71 -28.58 -0.18 9.54
CA ALA A 71 -29.91 -0.06 10.13
C ALA A 71 -30.72 -1.37 10.10
N ALA A 72 -30.40 -2.27 9.16
CA ALA A 72 -31.05 -3.57 9.02
C ALA A 72 -30.37 -4.70 9.81
N MET A 73 -29.24 -4.45 10.46
CA MET A 73 -28.50 -5.44 11.25
C MET A 73 -28.66 -5.20 12.75
N THR A 74 -28.50 -6.25 13.55
CA THR A 74 -28.39 -6.14 15.01
C THR A 74 -26.91 -6.10 15.39
N PRO A 75 -26.46 -5.17 16.25
CA PRO A 75 -25.09 -5.17 16.77
C PRO A 75 -24.72 -6.48 17.49
N PRO A 76 -23.45 -6.92 17.45
CA PRO A 76 -22.34 -6.29 16.72
C PRO A 76 -22.45 -6.54 15.22
N TRP A 77 -22.04 -5.55 14.43
CA TRP A 77 -21.97 -5.66 12.98
C TRP A 77 -20.62 -5.15 12.46
N PHE A 78 -20.24 -5.62 11.27
CA PHE A 78 -19.04 -5.19 10.58
C PHE A 78 -19.40 -4.70 9.18
N LEU A 79 -18.85 -3.54 8.79
CA LEU A 79 -19.01 -2.98 7.46
C LEU A 79 -17.63 -2.72 6.84
N TYR A 80 -17.38 -3.35 5.70
CA TYR A 80 -16.27 -2.97 4.82
C TYR A 80 -16.82 -2.06 3.72
N VAL A 81 -16.45 -0.77 3.75
CA VAL A 81 -16.96 0.26 2.81
C VAL A 81 -15.82 0.76 1.94
N ALA A 82 -15.73 0.24 0.72
CA ALA A 82 -14.64 0.53 -0.21
C ALA A 82 -15.11 1.46 -1.33
N PHE A 83 -15.00 2.77 -1.13
CA PHE A 83 -15.37 3.73 -2.16
C PHE A 83 -14.52 3.56 -3.43
N ASN A 84 -15.14 3.71 -4.60
CA ASN A 84 -14.41 3.82 -5.86
C ASN A 84 -13.67 5.17 -5.97
N ALA A 85 -14.24 6.23 -5.37
CA ALA A 85 -13.61 7.53 -5.27
C ALA A 85 -12.29 7.44 -4.47
N ILE A 86 -11.21 8.11 -4.88
CA ILE A 86 -11.06 9.08 -5.98
C ILE A 86 -10.38 8.49 -7.23
N HIS A 87 -10.58 7.20 -7.53
CA HIS A 87 -9.93 6.56 -8.67
C HIS A 87 -10.43 7.14 -10.02
N THR A 88 -9.59 7.06 -11.05
CA THR A 88 -10.02 7.32 -12.44
C THR A 88 -11.18 6.40 -12.86
N PRO A 89 -12.05 6.82 -13.81
CA PRO A 89 -12.00 8.08 -14.56
C PRO A 89 -12.30 9.29 -13.67
N LEU A 90 -11.47 10.34 -13.79
CA LEU A 90 -11.73 11.57 -13.05
C LEU A 90 -12.93 12.28 -13.69
N HIS A 91 -13.93 12.62 -12.89
CA HIS A 91 -15.16 13.31 -13.30
C HIS A 91 -15.43 14.52 -12.42
N ASP A 92 -16.32 15.39 -12.87
CA ASP A 92 -16.81 16.51 -12.07
C ASP A 92 -17.95 15.99 -11.18
N PRO A 93 -17.84 16.04 -9.84
CA PRO A 93 -18.88 15.53 -8.95
C PRO A 93 -20.20 16.30 -9.06
N PRO A 94 -21.33 15.73 -8.58
CA PRO A 94 -22.61 16.45 -8.52
C PRO A 94 -22.47 17.80 -7.80
N GLN A 95 -22.98 18.88 -8.40
CA GLN A 95 -22.84 20.24 -7.85
C GLN A 95 -23.42 20.39 -6.44
N SER A 96 -24.48 19.64 -6.13
CA SER A 96 -25.12 19.62 -4.81
C SER A 96 -24.20 19.12 -3.70
N LEU A 97 -23.11 18.42 -4.04
CA LEU A 97 -22.13 17.89 -3.10
C LEU A 97 -20.81 18.67 -3.11
N CYS A 98 -20.72 19.81 -3.82
CA CYS A 98 -19.53 20.67 -3.72
C CYS A 98 -19.49 21.36 -2.36
N ALA A 99 -18.44 21.10 -1.58
CA ALA A 99 -18.21 21.65 -0.25
C ALA A 99 -17.84 23.14 -0.22
N GLN A 100 -17.43 23.72 -1.35
CA GLN A 100 -16.94 25.10 -1.36
C GLN A 100 -18.11 26.10 -1.20
N VAL A 101 -17.98 27.03 -0.26
CA VAL A 101 -18.95 28.11 -0.04
C VAL A 101 -19.20 28.91 -1.33
N GLU A 102 -18.15 29.10 -2.14
CA GLU A 102 -18.24 29.76 -3.44
C GLU A 102 -18.96 28.90 -4.50
N CYS A 103 -18.79 27.57 -4.50
CA CYS A 103 -19.59 26.65 -5.32
C CYS A 103 -21.09 26.82 -5.03
N GLN A 104 -21.46 26.87 -3.75
CA GLN A 104 -22.85 26.97 -3.31
C GLN A 104 -23.48 28.33 -3.66
N ARG A 105 -22.69 29.40 -3.75
CA ARG A 105 -23.17 30.77 -4.05
C ARG A 105 -23.11 31.15 -5.53
N PHE A 106 -22.13 30.68 -6.28
CA PHE A 106 -21.82 31.17 -7.63
C PHE A 106 -21.71 30.06 -8.69
N GLY A 107 -21.91 28.79 -8.29
CA GLY A 107 -21.69 27.63 -9.15
C GLY A 107 -20.23 27.18 -9.11
N CYS A 108 -20.01 25.86 -9.16
CA CYS A 108 -18.67 25.28 -9.11
C CYS A 108 -17.88 25.63 -10.38
N PRO A 109 -16.65 26.14 -10.29
CA PRO A 109 -15.79 26.25 -11.46
C PRO A 109 -15.52 24.86 -12.03
N THR A 110 -15.53 24.72 -13.35
CA THR A 110 -15.10 23.48 -14.01
C THR A 110 -13.64 23.22 -13.64
N PRO A 111 -13.30 22.07 -13.04
CA PRO A 111 -11.94 21.77 -12.64
C PRO A 111 -10.97 21.82 -13.83
N ALA A 112 -9.92 22.63 -13.72
CA ALA A 112 -8.86 22.70 -14.72
C ALA A 112 -7.81 21.60 -14.46
N GLY A 113 -7.88 20.51 -15.23
CA GLY A 113 -6.89 19.44 -15.19
C GLY A 113 -7.13 18.37 -14.11
N SER A 114 -6.29 17.34 -14.12
CA SER A 114 -6.48 16.13 -13.32
C SER A 114 -6.34 16.36 -11.81
N ALA A 115 -5.39 17.20 -11.38
CA ALA A 115 -5.15 17.48 -9.96
C ALA A 115 -6.37 18.17 -9.32
N GLU A 116 -6.89 19.22 -9.97
CA GLU A 116 -8.03 19.96 -9.44
C GLU A 116 -9.31 19.13 -9.43
N ARG A 117 -9.53 18.32 -10.47
CA ARG A 117 -10.67 17.40 -10.50
C ARG A 117 -10.58 16.35 -9.39
N SER A 118 -9.38 15.84 -9.13
CA SER A 118 -9.15 14.90 -8.01
C SER A 118 -9.42 15.56 -6.66
N ARG A 119 -9.03 16.83 -6.49
CA ARG A 119 -9.31 17.63 -5.30
C ARG A 119 -10.82 17.77 -5.07
N HIS A 120 -11.59 18.11 -6.10
CA HIS A 120 -13.05 18.23 -6.00
C HIS A 120 -13.72 16.88 -5.69
N MET A 121 -13.24 15.78 -6.30
CA MET A 121 -13.71 14.43 -5.97
C MET A 121 -13.43 14.07 -4.51
N LEU A 122 -12.27 14.49 -3.97
CA LEU A 122 -11.90 14.27 -2.58
C LEU A 122 -12.77 15.09 -1.62
N GLU A 123 -13.01 16.38 -1.90
CA GLU A 123 -13.93 17.22 -1.11
C GLU A 123 -15.36 16.68 -1.13
N THR A 124 -15.81 16.14 -2.26
CA THR A 124 -17.12 15.47 -2.33
C THR A 124 -17.14 14.20 -1.49
N LEU A 125 -16.06 13.42 -1.49
CA LEU A 125 -15.96 12.23 -0.65
C LEU A 125 -15.99 12.61 0.83
N ASP A 126 -15.34 13.71 1.22
CA ASP A 126 -15.36 14.23 2.59
C ASP A 126 -16.78 14.55 3.07
N VAL A 127 -17.57 15.30 2.29
CA VAL A 127 -18.98 15.59 2.59
C VAL A 127 -19.82 14.32 2.73
N VAL A 128 -19.60 13.33 1.84
CA VAL A 128 -20.32 12.06 1.89
C VAL A 128 -19.90 11.21 3.10
N LEU A 129 -18.62 11.25 3.48
CA LEU A 129 -18.11 10.56 4.66
C LEU A 129 -18.68 11.18 5.94
N GLU A 130 -18.77 12.51 6.02
CA GLU A 130 -19.39 13.22 7.15
C GLU A 130 -20.83 12.75 7.37
N ASP A 131 -21.70 12.86 6.35
CA ASP A 131 -23.10 12.41 6.43
C ASP A 131 -23.21 10.92 6.81
N MET A 132 -22.43 10.06 6.15
CA MET A 132 -22.44 8.62 6.42
C MET A 132 -22.05 8.32 7.87
N ILE A 133 -20.97 8.91 8.38
CA ILE A 133 -20.48 8.67 9.74
C ILE A 133 -21.48 9.20 10.77
N GLU A 134 -22.09 10.36 10.54
CA GLU A 134 -23.13 10.89 11.43
C GLU A 134 -24.34 9.95 11.50
N ARG A 135 -24.83 9.47 10.36
CA ARG A 135 -25.96 8.52 10.30
C ARG A 135 -25.62 7.19 10.95
N LEU A 136 -24.40 6.67 10.76
CA LEU A 136 -23.95 5.45 11.45
C LEU A 136 -23.89 5.63 12.97
N ARG A 137 -23.46 6.79 13.47
CA ARG A 137 -23.45 7.09 14.92
C ARG A 137 -24.85 7.21 15.51
N GLN A 138 -25.84 7.65 14.72
CA GLN A 138 -27.24 7.65 15.14
C GLN A 138 -27.81 6.23 15.25
N ILE A 139 -27.33 5.29 14.42
CA ILE A 139 -27.70 3.87 14.47
C ILE A 139 -27.01 3.16 15.64
N ASP A 140 -25.70 3.38 15.81
CA ASP A 140 -24.91 2.83 16.92
C ASP A 140 -23.92 3.89 17.44
N PRO A 141 -24.15 4.48 18.62
CA PRO A 141 -23.26 5.50 19.18
C PRO A 141 -21.87 4.94 19.58
N ASN A 142 -21.72 3.61 19.65
CA ASN A 142 -20.45 2.95 19.97
C ASN A 142 -19.68 2.49 18.73
N VAL A 143 -20.16 2.78 17.51
CA VAL A 143 -19.44 2.43 16.27
C VAL A 143 -18.00 2.96 16.31
N ILE A 144 -17.03 2.12 15.94
CA ILE A 144 -15.65 2.52 15.69
C ILE A 144 -15.45 2.56 14.17
N VAL A 145 -14.99 3.70 13.67
CA VAL A 145 -14.75 3.95 12.24
C VAL A 145 -13.24 3.97 12.01
N PHE A 146 -12.79 3.12 11.08
CA PHE A 146 -11.43 3.13 10.54
C PHE A 146 -11.48 3.70 9.11
N LEU A 147 -10.90 4.87 8.90
CA LEU A 147 -10.73 5.47 7.59
C LEU A 147 -9.28 5.28 7.13
N VAL A 148 -9.07 4.59 6.01
CA VAL A 148 -7.75 4.21 5.52
C VAL A 148 -7.64 4.31 4.00
N GLY A 149 -6.49 4.73 3.48
CA GLY A 149 -6.18 4.67 2.04
C GLY A 149 -5.63 3.30 1.61
N ASP A 150 -5.94 2.85 0.38
CA ASP A 150 -5.46 1.56 -0.14
C ASP A 150 -4.01 1.60 -0.66
N ASN A 151 -3.56 2.78 -1.10
CA ASN A 151 -2.23 3.08 -1.63
C ASN A 151 -2.04 4.59 -1.73
N GLY A 152 -0.82 5.04 -2.05
CA GLY A 152 -0.51 6.45 -2.29
C GLY A 152 -1.27 7.09 -3.47
N THR A 153 -1.02 8.39 -3.66
CA THR A 153 -1.75 9.25 -4.61
C THR A 153 -1.54 8.81 -6.05
N SER A 154 -2.56 8.90 -6.91
CA SER A 154 -2.40 8.67 -8.35
C SER A 154 -1.35 9.61 -8.95
N PRO A 155 -0.43 9.15 -9.84
CA PRO A 155 0.52 10.02 -10.52
C PRO A 155 -0.15 11.18 -11.27
N ALA A 156 -1.37 10.98 -11.76
CA ALA A 156 -2.15 12.03 -12.45
C ALA A 156 -2.64 13.15 -11.51
N SER A 157 -2.63 12.91 -10.21
CA SER A 157 -3.15 13.79 -9.16
C SER A 157 -2.06 14.19 -8.16
N ALA A 158 -0.86 13.64 -8.29
CA ALA A 158 0.22 13.81 -7.32
C ALA A 158 0.82 15.23 -7.43
N PRO A 159 1.28 15.80 -6.29
CA PRO A 159 2.19 16.96 -6.30
C PRO A 159 3.50 16.59 -7.04
N PRO A 160 4.47 17.50 -7.30
CA PRO A 160 5.31 17.53 -8.52
C PRO A 160 6.24 16.32 -8.81
N LYS A 161 6.18 15.25 -8.01
CA LYS A 161 6.91 13.99 -8.19
C LYS A 161 5.96 12.81 -8.48
N PRO A 162 5.34 12.75 -9.68
CA PRO A 162 4.48 11.63 -10.07
C PRO A 162 5.20 10.27 -10.11
N ASN A 163 6.53 10.27 -10.25
CA ASN A 163 7.38 9.08 -10.19
C ASN A 163 7.66 8.56 -8.77
N ARG A 164 7.06 9.17 -7.74
CA ARG A 164 7.13 8.75 -6.33
C ARG A 164 5.75 8.53 -5.71
N ALA A 165 4.74 8.34 -6.56
CA ALA A 165 3.34 8.21 -6.17
C ALA A 165 2.90 6.73 -6.21
N LYS A 166 1.59 6.46 -6.31
CA LYS A 166 1.00 5.11 -6.45
C LYS A 166 1.80 4.23 -7.42
N GLY A 167 2.08 3.00 -7.00
CA GLY A 167 2.85 2.02 -7.77
C GLY A 167 4.36 2.06 -7.51
N THR A 168 4.82 2.91 -6.58
CA THR A 168 6.22 2.98 -6.16
C THR A 168 6.39 2.63 -4.68
N MET A 169 7.62 2.33 -4.27
CA MET A 169 7.99 2.06 -2.86
C MET A 169 8.32 3.33 -2.07
N TYR A 170 8.22 4.51 -2.70
CA TYR A 170 8.43 5.81 -2.06
C TYR A 170 7.27 6.14 -1.11
N GLU A 171 7.46 7.07 -0.17
CA GLU A 171 6.43 7.46 0.82
C GLU A 171 5.14 7.88 0.12
N GLY A 172 5.22 8.64 -0.98
CA GLY A 172 4.05 9.01 -1.77
C GLY A 172 3.30 7.85 -2.44
N GLY A 173 3.88 6.64 -2.45
CA GLY A 173 3.28 5.41 -2.96
C GLY A 173 2.73 4.47 -1.89
N VAL A 174 3.28 4.48 -0.67
CA VAL A 174 2.95 3.51 0.39
C VAL A 174 2.46 4.13 1.71
N HIS A 175 2.73 5.41 1.97
CA HIS A 175 2.26 6.10 3.16
C HIS A 175 0.87 6.68 2.91
N VAL A 176 -0.11 6.19 3.66
CA VAL A 176 -1.54 6.48 3.49
C VAL A 176 -2.13 6.97 4.82
N PRO A 177 -3.21 7.78 4.79
CA PRO A 177 -3.89 8.17 6.01
C PRO A 177 -4.50 6.94 6.70
N LEU A 178 -4.46 6.94 8.04
CA LEU A 178 -5.26 6.07 8.91
C LEU A 178 -5.84 6.94 10.02
N ILE A 179 -7.16 7.09 10.05
CA ILE A 179 -7.90 7.79 11.10
C ILE A 179 -8.82 6.79 11.76
N VAL A 180 -8.78 6.70 13.09
CA VAL A 180 -9.66 5.84 13.88
C VAL A 180 -10.44 6.73 14.84
N ALA A 181 -11.77 6.60 14.85
CA ALA A 181 -12.64 7.42 15.69
C ALA A 181 -13.86 6.62 16.15
N GLY A 182 -14.47 7.01 17.28
CA GLY A 182 -15.69 6.37 17.78
C GLY A 182 -15.49 5.68 19.12
N GLY A 183 -16.28 4.63 19.39
CA GLY A 183 -16.42 3.97 20.71
C GLY A 183 -15.16 3.92 21.57
N GLY A 184 -15.02 4.88 22.49
CA GLY A 184 -13.91 4.97 23.46
C GLY A 184 -12.54 5.36 22.90
N VAL A 185 -12.40 5.53 21.58
CA VAL A 185 -11.12 5.88 20.94
C VAL A 185 -10.67 7.25 21.42
N ARG A 186 -9.43 7.33 21.88
CA ARG A 186 -8.86 8.57 22.40
C ARG A 186 -8.63 9.61 21.30
N GLN A 187 -8.71 10.89 21.67
CA GLN A 187 -8.28 11.98 20.79
C GLN A 187 -6.76 12.13 20.84
N GLY A 188 -6.15 12.40 19.68
CA GLY A 188 -4.73 12.70 19.56
C GLY A 188 -4.10 12.13 18.30
N GLU A 189 -2.79 12.34 18.18
CA GLU A 189 -1.96 11.77 17.13
C GLU A 189 -1.07 10.67 17.70
N CYS A 190 -0.83 9.62 16.92
CA CYS A 190 0.08 8.55 17.26
C CYS A 190 1.04 8.33 16.09
N ASP A 191 2.33 8.31 16.41
CA ASP A 191 3.40 8.20 15.43
C ASP A 191 4.00 6.78 15.38
N ALA A 192 3.30 5.81 15.97
CA ALA A 192 3.63 4.39 15.90
C ALA A 192 3.53 3.86 14.47
N LEU A 193 4.41 2.90 14.14
CA LEU A 193 4.40 2.27 12.83
C LEU A 193 3.32 1.18 12.79
N VAL A 194 2.31 1.36 11.94
CA VAL A 194 1.25 0.39 11.65
C VAL A 194 1.05 0.24 10.15
N GLY A 195 0.65 -0.95 9.70
CA GLY A 195 0.33 -1.24 8.30
C GLY A 195 -1.15 -1.56 8.10
N THR A 196 -1.64 -1.47 6.85
CA THR A 196 -3.02 -1.89 6.53
C THR A 196 -3.28 -3.37 6.85
N VAL A 197 -2.24 -4.20 6.79
CA VAL A 197 -2.28 -5.61 7.21
C VAL A 197 -2.66 -5.78 8.68
N ASP A 198 -2.41 -4.79 9.53
CA ASP A 198 -2.67 -4.84 10.98
C ASP A 198 -4.14 -4.68 11.36
N LEU A 199 -4.97 -4.26 10.40
CA LEU A 199 -6.41 -4.10 10.61
C LEU A 199 -7.07 -5.44 10.96
N LEU A 200 -6.61 -6.56 10.41
CA LEU A 200 -7.17 -7.88 10.72
C LEU A 200 -7.03 -8.22 12.22
N ALA A 201 -5.82 -8.22 12.76
CA ALA A 201 -5.57 -8.51 14.17
C ALA A 201 -6.23 -7.46 15.08
N THR A 202 -6.15 -6.18 14.70
CA THR A 202 -6.74 -5.08 15.49
C THR A 202 -8.26 -5.20 15.59
N ILE A 203 -8.96 -5.42 14.48
CA ILE A 203 -10.42 -5.57 14.48
C ILE A 203 -10.83 -6.86 15.19
N SER A 204 -10.05 -7.95 15.03
CA SER A 204 -10.32 -9.21 15.73
C SER A 204 -10.22 -9.05 17.25
N ASP A 205 -9.22 -8.32 17.75
CA ASP A 205 -9.07 -8.00 19.18
C ASP A 205 -10.23 -7.16 19.71
N LEU A 206 -10.65 -6.13 18.96
CA LEU A 206 -11.81 -5.30 19.33
C LEU A 206 -13.11 -6.12 19.35
N ALA A 207 -13.25 -7.10 18.45
CA ALA A 207 -14.39 -8.00 18.39
C ALA A 207 -14.30 -9.17 19.39
N GLY A 208 -13.19 -9.31 20.13
CA GLY A 208 -12.96 -10.45 21.03
C GLY A 208 -12.88 -11.80 20.31
N THR A 209 -12.49 -11.81 19.03
CA THR A 209 -12.43 -13.01 18.20
C THR A 209 -10.97 -13.51 18.08
N PRO A 210 -10.71 -14.81 18.28
CA PRO A 210 -9.38 -15.38 18.07
C PRO A 210 -8.91 -15.19 16.63
N HIS A 211 -7.63 -14.90 16.46
CA HIS A 211 -7.00 -14.79 15.15
C HIS A 211 -5.60 -15.41 15.18
N THR A 212 -5.17 -15.96 14.04
CA THR A 212 -3.82 -16.47 13.85
C THR A 212 -3.29 -15.88 12.56
N THR A 213 -2.22 -15.09 12.65
CA THR A 213 -1.65 -14.36 11.54
C THR A 213 -0.18 -14.10 11.81
N ALA A 214 0.65 -14.25 10.76
CA ALA A 214 2.09 -14.02 10.87
C ALA A 214 2.46 -12.54 10.73
N ASP A 215 1.73 -11.81 9.89
CA ASP A 215 2.12 -10.47 9.43
C ASP A 215 1.30 -9.33 10.05
N SER A 216 0.14 -9.65 10.61
CA SER A 216 -0.78 -8.67 11.22
C SER A 216 -0.53 -8.59 12.73
N VAL A 217 -0.23 -7.41 13.25
CA VAL A 217 -0.03 -7.20 14.69
C VAL A 217 -1.00 -6.15 15.16
N SER A 218 -1.83 -6.51 16.13
CA SER A 218 -2.85 -5.61 16.67
C SER A 218 -2.24 -4.33 17.25
N PHE A 219 -2.83 -3.19 16.90
CA PHE A 219 -2.55 -1.90 17.50
C PHE A 219 -3.70 -1.39 18.37
N ALA A 220 -4.69 -2.23 18.69
CA ALA A 220 -5.85 -1.86 19.50
C ALA A 220 -5.49 -1.15 20.83
N PRO A 221 -4.42 -1.54 21.57
CA PRO A 221 -4.03 -0.82 22.78
C PRO A 221 -3.73 0.67 22.56
N LEU A 222 -3.16 1.05 21.40
CA LEU A 222 -2.84 2.44 21.07
C LEU A 222 -4.11 3.31 20.93
N LEU A 223 -5.26 2.70 20.66
CA LEU A 223 -6.53 3.41 20.49
C LEU A 223 -7.11 3.91 21.82
N PHE A 224 -6.69 3.31 22.94
CA PHE A 224 -7.29 3.57 24.26
C PHE A 224 -6.26 4.05 25.30
N ASP A 225 -4.97 3.78 25.11
CA ASP A 225 -3.90 4.16 26.03
C ASP A 225 -2.72 4.82 25.30
N GLU A 226 -2.39 6.08 25.63
CA GLU A 226 -1.21 6.78 25.07
C GLU A 226 0.12 6.15 25.48
N ARG A 227 0.11 5.37 26.56
CA ARG A 227 1.31 4.73 27.12
C ARG A 227 1.52 3.34 26.55
N ALA A 228 0.60 2.85 25.73
CA ALA A 228 0.75 1.57 25.06
C ALA A 228 1.99 1.60 24.15
N SER A 229 2.73 0.49 24.15
CA SER A 229 3.93 0.36 23.34
C SER A 229 3.57 0.17 21.86
N PRO A 230 4.34 0.75 20.92
CA PRO A 230 4.16 0.47 19.50
C PRO A 230 4.28 -1.04 19.20
N PRO A 231 3.47 -1.58 18.28
CA PRO A 231 3.45 -3.01 17.98
C PRO A 231 4.75 -3.50 17.30
N ARG A 232 5.49 -2.59 16.66
CA ARG A 232 6.70 -2.90 15.90
C ARG A 232 7.68 -1.72 15.85
N ARG A 233 8.92 -2.01 15.46
CA ARG A 233 9.99 -1.02 15.24
C ARG A 233 10.22 -0.71 13.76
N THR A 234 9.80 -1.61 12.87
CA THR A 234 9.98 -1.52 11.44
C THR A 234 8.71 -1.89 10.68
N LEU A 235 8.56 -1.35 9.47
CA LEU A 235 7.48 -1.70 8.52
C LEU A 235 8.10 -2.09 7.19
N TYR A 236 7.44 -3.02 6.52
CA TYR A 236 7.85 -3.57 5.24
C TYR A 236 6.79 -3.30 4.16
N ALA A 237 7.25 -3.05 2.94
CA ALA A 237 6.41 -2.97 1.76
C ALA A 237 7.10 -3.68 0.59
N GLU A 238 6.32 -4.30 -0.28
CA GLU A 238 6.83 -5.06 -1.41
C GLU A 238 6.01 -4.80 -2.67
N ARG A 239 6.69 -4.78 -3.80
CA ARG A 239 6.10 -4.75 -5.13
C ARG A 239 6.82 -5.74 -6.03
N PHE A 240 6.08 -6.70 -6.55
CA PHE A 240 6.57 -7.73 -7.46
C PHE A 240 5.74 -7.80 -8.73
N VAL A 241 6.30 -8.46 -9.76
CA VAL A 241 5.63 -8.75 -11.02
C VAL A 241 5.86 -10.22 -11.36
N PRO A 242 4.85 -10.98 -11.82
CA PRO A 242 3.46 -10.56 -11.99
C PRO A 242 2.75 -10.39 -10.64
N ASN A 243 1.95 -9.32 -10.52
CA ASN A 243 1.03 -9.17 -9.40
C ASN A 243 -0.22 -10.02 -9.68
N PHE A 244 -0.76 -10.70 -8.66
CA PHE A 244 -1.92 -11.59 -8.78
C PHE A 244 -1.74 -12.82 -9.71
N ASP A 245 -0.52 -13.35 -9.86
CA ASP A 245 -0.29 -14.63 -10.55
C ASP A 245 0.76 -15.46 -9.79
N TRP A 246 0.30 -16.16 -8.76
CA TRP A 246 1.14 -17.00 -7.90
C TRP A 246 1.71 -18.24 -8.60
N ARG A 247 1.20 -18.57 -9.79
CA ARG A 247 1.67 -19.72 -10.58
C ARG A 247 2.92 -19.38 -11.37
N ARG A 248 3.20 -18.10 -11.57
CA ARG A 248 4.42 -17.63 -12.21
C ARG A 248 5.42 -17.23 -11.13
N PRO A 249 6.69 -17.61 -11.28
CA PRO A 249 7.73 -17.11 -10.39
C PRO A 249 7.76 -15.58 -10.48
N VAL A 250 7.98 -14.94 -9.34
CA VAL A 250 8.22 -13.50 -9.28
C VAL A 250 9.43 -13.18 -10.16
N SER A 251 9.25 -12.25 -11.08
CA SER A 251 10.32 -11.71 -11.89
C SER A 251 11.26 -10.90 -11.00
N LEU A 252 12.44 -11.46 -10.75
CA LEU A 252 13.56 -10.75 -10.15
C LEU A 252 14.06 -9.59 -11.04
N ARG A 253 13.52 -9.37 -12.23
CA ARG A 253 13.85 -8.18 -13.05
C ARG A 253 13.00 -6.96 -12.73
N ALA A 254 11.95 -7.11 -11.92
CA ALA A 254 11.00 -6.06 -11.60
C ALA A 254 10.41 -6.25 -10.19
N HIS A 255 11.29 -6.32 -9.19
CA HIS A 255 10.95 -6.50 -7.79
C HIS A 255 11.50 -5.34 -6.97
N ALA A 256 10.70 -4.81 -6.04
CA ALA A 256 11.09 -3.75 -5.14
C ALA A 256 10.61 -4.09 -3.73
N ARG A 257 11.47 -3.84 -2.76
CA ARG A 257 11.20 -4.00 -1.34
C ARG A 257 11.56 -2.69 -0.64
N ALA A 258 10.81 -2.32 0.37
CA ALA A 258 11.17 -1.23 1.25
C ALA A 258 11.00 -1.66 2.70
N ILE A 259 11.94 -1.27 3.54
CA ILE A 259 11.84 -1.37 4.98
C ILE A 259 12.08 0.01 5.58
N ARG A 260 11.30 0.37 6.60
CA ARG A 260 11.54 1.61 7.34
C ARG A 260 11.44 1.41 8.83
N ASN A 261 12.17 2.23 9.58
CA ASN A 261 11.84 2.54 10.96
C ASN A 261 11.20 3.94 11.03
N ARG A 262 11.16 4.52 12.24
CA ARG A 262 10.56 5.85 12.46
C ARG A 262 11.31 6.99 11.74
N ARG A 263 12.58 6.79 11.40
CA ARG A 263 13.45 7.83 10.83
C ARG A 263 14.01 7.46 9.47
N PHE A 264 14.54 6.26 9.31
CA PHE A 264 15.20 5.85 8.09
C PHE A 264 14.36 4.87 7.29
N LYS A 265 14.48 4.94 5.98
CA LYS A 265 13.87 4.01 5.03
C LYS A 265 14.90 3.56 4.02
N LEU A 266 14.96 2.26 3.83
CA LEU A 266 15.78 1.59 2.84
C LEU A 266 14.86 1.03 1.75
N ILE A 267 15.15 1.36 0.49
CA ILE A 267 14.49 0.77 -0.67
C ILE A 267 15.51 -0.07 -1.42
N TYR A 268 15.17 -1.34 -1.62
CA TYR A 268 15.91 -2.29 -2.44
C TYR A 268 15.13 -2.55 -3.72
N ARG A 269 15.79 -2.53 -4.88
CA ARG A 269 15.19 -2.89 -6.16
C ARG A 269 16.08 -3.87 -6.87
N THR A 270 15.49 -4.88 -7.48
CA THR A 270 16.20 -5.75 -8.41
C THR A 270 16.02 -5.21 -9.84
N GLY A 271 17.01 -5.45 -10.69
CA GLY A 271 17.02 -4.95 -12.05
C GLY A 271 17.76 -5.88 -12.99
N ARG A 272 17.66 -5.62 -14.30
CA ARG A 272 18.35 -6.41 -15.33
C ARG A 272 19.88 -6.38 -15.19
N TYR A 273 20.43 -5.32 -14.60
CA TYR A 273 21.86 -5.08 -14.45
C TYR A 273 22.28 -5.09 -12.98
N GLY A 274 21.60 -5.91 -12.18
CA GLY A 274 21.77 -5.97 -10.74
C GLY A 274 20.79 -5.10 -9.95
N SER A 275 20.84 -5.30 -8.65
CA SER A 275 20.07 -4.61 -7.64
C SER A 275 20.61 -3.21 -7.28
N THR A 276 19.76 -2.40 -6.67
CA THR A 276 20.10 -1.06 -6.20
C THR A 276 19.51 -0.82 -4.82
N PHE A 277 20.23 -0.03 -4.02
CA PHE A 277 19.79 0.46 -2.73
C PHE A 277 19.59 1.98 -2.76
N GLU A 278 18.59 2.45 -2.04
CA GLU A 278 18.39 3.85 -1.72
C GLU A 278 18.07 3.99 -0.24
N LEU A 279 18.74 4.92 0.45
CA LEU A 279 18.55 5.17 1.88
C LEU A 279 18.09 6.62 2.08
N TYR A 280 17.01 6.82 2.84
CA TYR A 280 16.44 8.15 3.11
C TYR A 280 16.28 8.39 4.61
N ASP A 281 16.59 9.61 5.07
CA ASP A 281 16.26 10.09 6.42
C ASP A 281 14.92 10.83 6.37
N LEU A 282 13.81 10.11 6.57
CA LEU A 282 12.44 10.63 6.49
C LEU A 282 12.14 11.76 7.49
N LYS A 283 12.97 11.96 8.52
CA LYS A 283 12.80 13.08 9.45
C LYS A 283 13.33 14.40 8.86
N LEU A 284 14.42 14.32 8.09
CA LEU A 284 15.03 15.49 7.45
C LEU A 284 14.55 15.68 6.00
N ASP A 285 14.19 14.59 5.34
CA ASP A 285 13.76 14.52 3.95
C ASP A 285 12.52 13.63 3.78
N PRO A 286 11.33 14.10 4.23
CA PRO A 286 10.07 13.35 4.08
C PRO A 286 9.69 13.10 2.62
N GLY A 287 10.22 13.90 1.69
CA GLY A 287 9.98 13.80 0.26
C GLY A 287 10.95 12.90 -0.50
N GLU A 288 11.87 12.24 0.22
CA GLU A 288 12.90 11.33 -0.30
C GLU A 288 13.72 11.97 -1.46
N THR A 289 14.03 13.26 -1.37
CA THR A 289 14.86 13.99 -2.36
C THR A 289 16.33 13.58 -2.38
N GLU A 290 16.91 13.20 -1.25
CA GLU A 290 18.35 13.00 -1.07
C GLU A 290 18.66 11.54 -0.71
N ASN A 291 19.17 10.79 -1.69
CA ASN A 291 19.62 9.43 -1.46
C ASN A 291 20.95 9.42 -0.69
N LEU A 292 20.95 8.83 0.50
CA LEU A 292 22.10 8.68 1.38
C LEU A 292 22.92 7.40 1.11
N TYR A 293 22.56 6.61 0.10
CA TYR A 293 23.34 5.44 -0.31
C TYR A 293 24.39 5.82 -1.40
N PRO A 294 25.65 5.35 -1.29
CA PRO A 294 26.20 4.55 -0.19
C PRO A 294 26.35 5.39 1.09
N PRO A 295 26.00 4.84 2.27
CA PRO A 295 26.05 5.61 3.51
C PRO A 295 27.50 5.86 3.95
N LEU A 296 27.91 7.12 3.92
CA LEU A 296 29.26 7.54 4.35
C LEU A 296 29.29 7.76 5.87
N GLY A 297 29.44 6.68 6.63
CA GLY A 297 29.75 6.75 8.06
C GLY A 297 28.58 7.14 8.98
N GLY A 298 28.79 6.96 10.28
CA GLY A 298 27.99 7.61 11.32
C GLY A 298 26.59 7.03 11.51
N ARG A 299 25.56 7.90 11.45
CA ARG A 299 24.16 7.48 11.71
C ARG A 299 23.51 6.79 10.49
N PRO A 300 23.65 7.29 9.24
CA PRO A 300 23.11 6.63 8.06
C PRO A 300 23.64 5.20 7.90
N GLU A 301 24.94 4.98 8.05
CA GLU A 301 25.58 3.65 7.94
C GLU A 301 25.01 2.65 8.95
N LYS A 302 24.93 3.04 10.23
CA LYS A 302 24.31 2.19 11.27
C LYS A 302 22.83 1.93 11.03
N ALA A 303 22.12 2.85 10.40
CA ALA A 303 20.70 2.69 10.08
C ALA A 303 20.52 1.75 8.90
N PHE A 304 21.37 1.89 7.88
CA PHE A 304 21.43 1.02 6.73
C PHE A 304 21.68 -0.43 7.14
N GLN A 305 22.76 -0.71 7.88
CA GLN A 305 23.07 -2.06 8.35
C GLN A 305 21.89 -2.71 9.07
N LYS A 306 21.26 -1.99 10.01
CA LYS A 306 20.11 -2.54 10.77
C LYS A 306 18.91 -2.85 9.89
N LEU A 307 18.61 -1.99 8.93
CA LEU A 307 17.50 -2.19 8.01
C LEU A 307 17.81 -3.29 6.99
N PHE A 308 19.07 -3.36 6.53
CA PHE A 308 19.55 -4.41 5.65
C PHE A 308 19.52 -5.77 6.35
N ASP A 309 20.04 -5.91 7.57
CA ASP A 309 19.97 -7.14 8.37
C ASP A 309 18.54 -7.69 8.49
N GLU A 310 17.54 -6.81 8.62
CA GLU A 310 16.13 -7.20 8.65
C GLU A 310 15.61 -7.63 7.27
N LEU A 311 16.00 -6.95 6.18
CA LEU A 311 15.71 -7.38 4.81
C LEU A 311 16.36 -8.71 4.46
N SER A 312 17.58 -8.97 4.93
CA SER A 312 18.31 -10.21 4.66
C SER A 312 17.64 -11.42 5.29
N ARG A 313 17.03 -11.26 6.48
CA ARG A 313 16.15 -12.30 7.07
C ARG A 313 14.91 -12.61 6.24
N MET A 314 14.50 -11.70 5.36
CA MET A 314 13.40 -11.88 4.40
C MET A 314 13.89 -12.34 3.01
N GLY A 315 15.16 -12.75 2.91
CA GLY A 315 15.74 -13.27 1.68
C GLY A 315 16.10 -12.17 0.66
N VAL A 316 16.35 -10.94 1.10
CA VAL A 316 17.15 -10.00 0.29
C VAL A 316 18.62 -10.41 0.41
N VAL A 317 19.32 -10.43 -0.70
CA VAL A 317 20.73 -10.82 -0.76
C VAL A 317 21.53 -9.67 -1.36
N CYS A 318 22.72 -9.44 -0.82
CA CYS A 318 23.67 -8.52 -1.41
C CYS A 318 24.30 -9.20 -2.62
N GLU A 319 24.02 -8.70 -3.82
CA GLU A 319 24.71 -9.19 -5.02
C GLU A 319 26.17 -8.77 -4.98
N GLY A 320 27.04 -9.75 -5.23
CA GLY A 320 28.48 -9.59 -5.21
C GLY A 320 29.15 -9.81 -3.85
N ASP A 321 28.38 -10.03 -2.79
CA ASP A 321 28.88 -10.51 -1.49
C ASP A 321 28.76 -12.04 -1.47
N ALA A 322 29.84 -12.70 -1.86
CA ALA A 322 29.89 -14.14 -2.03
C ALA A 322 30.17 -14.87 -0.71
N ASN A 323 30.79 -14.18 0.25
CA ASN A 323 31.11 -14.75 1.57
C ASN A 323 30.06 -14.42 2.66
N ASP A 324 29.03 -13.63 2.35
CA ASP A 324 27.93 -13.21 3.22
C ASP A 324 28.43 -12.43 4.46
N ASP A 325 29.49 -11.63 4.29
CA ASP A 325 30.07 -10.82 5.37
C ASP A 325 29.48 -9.38 5.45
N GLY A 326 28.60 -9.03 4.52
CA GLY A 326 27.95 -7.74 4.44
C GLY A 326 28.75 -6.67 3.69
N GLN A 327 29.83 -7.04 3.00
CA GLN A 327 30.63 -6.13 2.17
C GLN A 327 30.99 -6.77 0.84
N VAL A 328 30.92 -6.00 -0.25
CA VAL A 328 31.48 -6.44 -1.54
C VAL A 328 32.94 -6.02 -1.62
N SER A 329 33.85 -6.97 -1.42
CA SER A 329 35.27 -6.74 -1.19
C SER A 329 36.18 -7.50 -2.16
N LEU A 330 37.50 -7.33 -2.01
CA LEU A 330 38.48 -8.14 -2.74
C LEU A 330 38.40 -9.63 -2.39
N ALA A 331 37.84 -9.99 -1.23
CA ALA A 331 37.61 -11.40 -0.89
C ALA A 331 36.56 -12.01 -1.82
N ASP A 332 35.47 -11.30 -2.08
CA ASP A 332 34.40 -11.72 -3.00
C ASP A 332 34.89 -11.78 -4.43
N LEU A 333 35.66 -10.78 -4.84
CA LEU A 333 36.31 -10.78 -6.15
C LEU A 333 37.22 -12.02 -6.32
N SER A 334 37.94 -12.40 -5.27
CA SER A 334 38.76 -13.60 -5.28
C SER A 334 37.92 -14.87 -5.42
N ILE A 335 36.73 -14.94 -4.80
CA ILE A 335 35.81 -16.08 -4.94
C ILE A 335 35.34 -16.21 -6.39
N VAL A 336 34.83 -15.12 -6.98
CA VAL A 336 34.36 -15.12 -8.37
C VAL A 336 35.48 -15.52 -9.34
N ILE A 337 36.66 -14.89 -9.25
CA ILE A 337 37.78 -15.19 -10.16
C ILE A 337 38.23 -16.65 -10.03
N THR A 338 38.20 -17.22 -8.82
CA THR A 338 38.63 -18.61 -8.58
C THR A 338 37.68 -19.63 -9.20
N ASN A 339 36.40 -19.29 -9.29
CA ASN A 339 35.34 -20.19 -9.75
C ASN A 339 34.82 -19.89 -11.16
N LEU A 340 35.46 -18.99 -11.92
CA LEU A 340 35.08 -18.70 -13.31
C LEU A 340 34.95 -19.99 -14.16
N GLY A 341 33.78 -20.16 -14.79
CA GLY A 341 33.42 -21.31 -15.61
C GLY A 341 32.77 -22.48 -14.85
N VAL A 342 32.54 -22.36 -13.54
CA VAL A 342 31.74 -23.33 -12.77
C VAL A 342 30.27 -23.25 -13.18
N VAL A 343 29.61 -24.40 -13.28
CA VAL A 343 28.17 -24.55 -13.59
C VAL A 343 27.46 -25.29 -12.46
N ASN A 344 26.16 -25.05 -12.28
CA ASN A 344 25.42 -25.36 -11.06
C ASN A 344 26.03 -24.68 -9.82
N ALA A 345 26.55 -23.47 -10.03
CA ALA A 345 27.14 -22.66 -9.00
C ALA A 345 26.07 -22.16 -8.02
N THR A 346 26.51 -21.87 -6.80
CA THR A 346 25.73 -21.12 -5.81
C THR A 346 26.38 -19.75 -5.59
N ARG A 347 25.70 -18.84 -4.88
CA ARG A 347 26.28 -17.55 -4.49
C ARG A 347 27.63 -17.68 -3.76
N ALA A 348 27.77 -18.72 -2.92
CA ALA A 348 29.02 -18.99 -2.21
C ALA A 348 30.16 -19.40 -3.15
N ASP A 349 29.84 -19.86 -4.35
CA ASP A 349 30.79 -20.14 -5.42
C ASP A 349 31.08 -18.89 -6.28
N GLY A 350 30.40 -17.77 -6.05
CA GLY A 350 30.59 -16.53 -6.80
C GLY A 350 29.57 -16.28 -7.91
N ASP A 351 28.48 -17.05 -7.99
CA ASP A 351 27.32 -16.78 -8.85
C ASP A 351 26.52 -15.60 -8.26
N ALA A 352 26.86 -14.38 -8.66
CA ALA A 352 26.37 -13.14 -8.09
C ALA A 352 24.98 -12.76 -8.60
N ASP A 353 24.60 -13.16 -9.82
CA ASP A 353 23.27 -12.91 -10.38
C ASP A 353 22.25 -14.05 -10.16
N GLY A 354 22.73 -15.22 -9.75
CA GLY A 354 21.93 -16.38 -9.39
C GLY A 354 21.40 -17.17 -10.58
N ASP A 355 22.05 -17.11 -11.74
CA ASP A 355 21.66 -17.85 -12.94
C ASP A 355 22.21 -19.29 -13.00
N GLY A 356 23.11 -19.64 -12.08
CA GLY A 356 23.64 -20.99 -11.89
C GLY A 356 24.99 -21.24 -12.55
N ASP A 357 25.64 -20.24 -13.14
CA ASP A 357 27.04 -20.29 -13.55
C ASP A 357 27.87 -19.12 -13.00
N VAL A 358 29.20 -19.24 -13.07
CA VAL A 358 30.11 -18.15 -12.68
C VAL A 358 30.81 -17.65 -13.95
N ASP A 359 30.41 -16.49 -14.44
CA ASP A 359 30.85 -15.94 -15.71
C ASP A 359 31.27 -14.45 -15.64
N ALA A 360 31.41 -13.82 -16.80
CA ALA A 360 31.82 -12.41 -16.88
C ALA A 360 30.76 -11.43 -16.31
N SER A 361 29.50 -11.85 -16.24
CA SER A 361 28.38 -11.12 -15.65
C SER A 361 28.55 -11.01 -14.14
N ASP A 362 28.93 -12.11 -13.47
CA ASP A 362 29.21 -12.11 -12.03
C ASP A 362 30.40 -11.23 -11.67
N LEU A 363 31.46 -11.35 -12.47
CA LEU A 363 32.64 -10.51 -12.31
C LEU A 363 32.29 -9.03 -12.46
N ALA A 364 31.43 -8.69 -13.43
CA ALA A 364 30.97 -7.31 -13.61
C ALA A 364 30.14 -6.82 -12.41
N ILE A 365 29.31 -7.68 -11.80
CA ILE A 365 28.52 -7.34 -10.61
C ILE A 365 29.42 -7.03 -9.42
N VAL A 366 30.37 -7.91 -9.09
CA VAL A 366 31.30 -7.69 -7.98
C VAL A 366 32.14 -6.44 -8.20
N LEU A 367 32.72 -6.26 -9.39
CA LEU A 367 33.54 -5.09 -9.70
C LEU A 367 32.75 -3.78 -9.66
N SER A 368 31.47 -3.80 -10.05
CA SER A 368 30.61 -2.61 -9.98
C SER A 368 30.28 -2.17 -8.56
N ARG A 369 30.55 -3.02 -7.57
CA ARG A 369 30.19 -2.84 -6.16
C ARG A 369 31.37 -2.91 -5.21
N LEU A 370 32.59 -3.04 -5.72
CA LEU A 370 33.78 -3.16 -4.90
C LEU A 370 33.89 -1.95 -3.93
N ASP A 371 34.11 -2.25 -2.66
CA ASP A 371 34.16 -1.29 -1.54
C ASP A 371 32.83 -0.57 -1.25
N LEU A 372 31.70 -1.09 -1.78
CA LEU A 372 30.36 -0.65 -1.38
C LEU A 372 29.80 -1.54 -0.27
N PRO A 373 29.08 -0.97 0.71
CA PRO A 373 28.40 -1.75 1.73
C PRO A 373 27.18 -2.49 1.15
N CYS A 374 26.89 -3.67 1.71
CA CYS A 374 25.62 -4.34 1.58
C CYS A 374 24.55 -3.73 2.49
#